data_AF-A0A2E5PS92-F1
#
_entry.id   AF-A0A2E5PS92-F1
#
_cell.length_a   1.000
_cell.length_b   1.000
_cell.length_c   1.000
_cell.angle_alpha   90.00
_cell.angle_beta   90.00
_cell.angle_gamma   90.00
#
_symmetry.space_group_name_H-M   'P 1'
#
loop_
_entity.id
_entity.type
_entity.pdbx_description
1 polymer ?
#
loop_
_entity_poly.entity_id
_entity_poly.type
_entity_poly.pdbx_seq_one_letter_code
_entity_poly.pdbx_strand_id
1 'polypeptide(L)'
;MLWGFLGLAMMVPGLLNAADPDDYLKLKETGVCRRCNLERVDLQGAQLKGVNLGGANLRNADLTLTNLESANLGGADLRGAKLDRAFMNEAILCNTIMPDGHIEYSGCLLPTLKQLLNAFEQR
;
A
#
# COMPACT_ATOMS: atom_id res chain seq x y z
N MET A 1 -27.02 -11.76 -30.00
CA MET A 1 -27.61 -12.23 -28.73
C MET A 1 -26.45 -12.48 -27.78
N LEU A 2 -25.91 -11.42 -27.18
CA LEU A 2 -26.12 -11.06 -25.77
C LEU A 2 -25.74 -12.18 -24.80
N TRP A 3 -24.43 -12.30 -24.58
CA TRP A 3 -23.89 -12.53 -23.24
C TRP A 3 -23.36 -11.14 -22.85
N GLY A 4 -24.02 -10.31 -22.04
CA GLY A 4 -24.76 -10.60 -20.81
C GLY A 4 -23.84 -10.31 -19.63
N PHE A 5 -23.56 -9.02 -19.38
CA PHE A 5 -22.86 -8.50 -18.21
C PHE A 5 -23.37 -9.18 -16.92
N LEU A 6 -22.55 -9.98 -16.23
CA LEU A 6 -22.67 -10.25 -14.78
C LEU A 6 -21.57 -11.22 -14.29
N GLY A 7 -20.59 -10.66 -13.58
CA GLY A 7 -20.04 -11.25 -12.36
C GLY A 7 -19.50 -12.67 -12.41
N LEU A 8 -18.45 -12.93 -13.19
CA LEU A 8 -17.52 -13.99 -12.81
C LEU A 8 -16.70 -13.45 -11.63
N ALA A 9 -17.30 -13.47 -10.44
CA ALA A 9 -16.58 -13.29 -9.20
C ALA A 9 -15.47 -14.34 -9.17
N MET A 10 -14.25 -13.93 -9.49
CA MET A 10 -13.06 -14.64 -9.06
C MET A 10 -13.12 -14.60 -7.54
N MET A 11 -13.73 -15.64 -6.98
CA MET A 11 -13.82 -15.89 -5.56
C MET A 11 -12.39 -16.12 -5.09
N VAL A 12 -11.67 -15.04 -4.79
CA VAL A 12 -10.42 -15.11 -4.04
C VAL A 12 -10.81 -15.68 -2.68
N PRO A 13 -10.42 -16.92 -2.35
CA PRO A 13 -10.77 -17.51 -1.06
C PRO A 13 -10.03 -16.71 0.01
N GLY A 14 -10.72 -15.78 0.68
CA GLY A 14 -10.12 -14.89 1.68
C GLY A 14 -10.70 -13.46 1.73
N LEU A 15 -11.41 -13.02 0.69
CA LEU A 15 -11.97 -11.66 0.61
C LEU A 15 -13.26 -11.43 1.44
N LEU A 16 -13.75 -12.46 2.13
CA LEU A 16 -14.96 -12.39 2.98
C LEU A 16 -14.63 -11.74 4.33
N ASN A 17 -14.81 -10.41 4.41
CA ASN A 17 -15.39 -9.67 5.55
C ASN A 17 -14.75 -8.30 5.90
N ALA A 18 -13.77 -7.78 5.16
CA ALA A 18 -13.25 -6.45 5.49
C ALA A 18 -12.77 -5.59 4.32
N ALA A 19 -12.26 -6.18 3.25
CA ALA A 19 -11.84 -5.43 2.07
C ALA A 19 -12.99 -5.18 1.08
N ASP A 20 -12.90 -4.09 0.33
CA ASP A 20 -13.80 -3.81 -0.79
C ASP A 20 -13.31 -4.61 -2.04
N PRO A 21 -14.13 -5.49 -2.62
CA PRO A 21 -13.77 -6.25 -3.81
C PRO A 21 -13.39 -5.37 -5.02
N ASP A 22 -14.01 -4.21 -5.17
CA ASP A 22 -13.76 -3.31 -6.31
C ASP A 22 -12.38 -2.65 -6.18
N ASP A 23 -11.99 -2.31 -4.95
CA ASP A 23 -10.66 -1.78 -4.66
C ASP A 23 -9.56 -2.82 -4.91
N TYR A 24 -9.80 -4.08 -4.55
CA TYR A 24 -8.87 -5.16 -4.84
C TYR A 24 -8.67 -5.34 -6.36
N LEU A 25 -9.76 -5.34 -7.14
CA LEU A 25 -9.69 -5.43 -8.60
C LEU A 25 -8.95 -4.24 -9.19
N LYS A 26 -9.28 -3.03 -8.73
CA LYS A 26 -8.64 -1.80 -9.16
C LYS A 26 -7.13 -1.81 -8.90
N LEU A 27 -6.69 -2.34 -7.75
CA LEU A 27 -5.27 -2.51 -7.45
C LEU A 27 -4.59 -3.42 -8.48
N LYS A 28 -5.22 -4.55 -8.84
CA LYS A 28 -4.66 -5.51 -9.80
C LYS A 28 -4.63 -4.99 -11.23
N GLU A 29 -5.64 -4.23 -11.63
CA GLU A 29 -5.74 -3.70 -12.99
C GLU A 29 -4.88 -2.45 -13.22
N THR A 30 -4.84 -1.55 -12.23
CA THR A 30 -4.30 -0.20 -12.43
C THR A 30 -3.04 0.09 -11.63
N GLY A 31 -2.77 -0.67 -10.55
CA GLY A 31 -1.70 -0.36 -9.60
C GLY A 31 -1.91 0.93 -8.81
N VAL A 32 -3.11 1.53 -8.87
CA VAL A 32 -3.45 2.80 -8.20
C VAL A 32 -4.68 2.59 -7.32
N CYS A 33 -4.45 2.56 -6.00
CA CYS A 33 -5.46 2.38 -4.98
C CYS A 33 -5.32 3.39 -3.83
N ARG A 34 -5.60 4.66 -4.12
CA ARG A 34 -5.58 5.72 -3.11
C ARG A 34 -6.81 5.63 -2.22
N ARG A 35 -6.60 5.57 -0.90
CA ARG A 35 -7.66 5.43 0.13
C ARG A 35 -8.55 4.21 -0.05
N CYS A 36 -8.06 3.19 -0.73
CA CYS A 36 -8.78 1.94 -0.88
C CYS A 36 -8.92 1.20 0.44
N ASN A 37 -9.97 0.40 0.55
CA ASN A 37 -10.16 -0.52 1.65
C ASN A 37 -9.66 -1.93 1.29
N LEU A 38 -8.45 -2.24 1.76
CA LEU A 38 -7.77 -3.51 1.56
C LEU A 38 -7.52 -4.22 2.91
N GLU A 39 -8.40 -3.99 3.90
CA GLU A 39 -8.30 -4.63 5.21
C GLU A 39 -8.41 -6.16 5.10
N ARG A 40 -7.47 -6.87 5.72
CA ARG A 40 -7.37 -8.35 5.73
C ARG A 40 -7.19 -9.00 4.36
N VAL A 41 -6.85 -8.25 3.30
CA VAL A 41 -6.55 -8.85 1.99
C VAL A 41 -5.29 -9.71 2.09
N ASP A 42 -5.32 -10.85 1.43
CA ASP A 42 -4.13 -11.64 1.15
C ASP A 42 -3.42 -11.10 -0.11
N LEU A 43 -2.26 -10.49 0.10
CA LEU A 43 -1.36 -9.99 -0.92
C LEU A 43 0.01 -10.71 -0.86
N GLN A 44 0.05 -11.90 -0.24
CA GLN A 44 1.29 -12.66 -0.08
C GLN A 44 1.98 -12.87 -1.42
N GLY A 45 3.25 -12.45 -1.51
CA GLY A 45 4.07 -12.59 -2.73
C GLY A 45 3.64 -11.72 -3.92
N ALA A 46 2.68 -10.81 -3.75
CA ALA A 46 2.21 -9.96 -4.83
C ALA A 46 3.32 -9.04 -5.36
N GLN A 47 3.31 -8.78 -6.67
CA GLN A 47 4.23 -7.85 -7.33
C GLN A 47 3.57 -6.48 -7.41
N LEU A 48 3.89 -5.61 -6.45
CA LEU A 48 3.30 -4.27 -6.27
C LEU A 48 4.40 -3.18 -6.33
N LYS A 49 5.41 -3.37 -7.16
CA LYS A 49 6.47 -2.38 -7.38
C LYS A 49 5.87 -1.08 -7.94
N GLY A 50 6.18 0.06 -7.30
CA GLY A 50 5.77 1.39 -7.75
C GLY A 50 4.28 1.71 -7.61
N VAL A 51 3.50 0.86 -6.93
CA VAL A 51 2.05 1.08 -6.79
C VAL A 51 1.75 2.31 -5.93
N ASN A 52 0.56 2.89 -6.11
CA ASN A 52 0.10 4.00 -5.29
C ASN A 52 -1.01 3.55 -4.34
N LEU A 53 -0.65 3.30 -3.08
CA LEU A 53 -1.51 2.92 -1.97
C LEU A 53 -1.70 4.08 -0.97
N GLY A 54 -1.51 5.33 -1.40
CA GLY A 54 -1.56 6.49 -0.51
C GLY A 54 -2.90 6.58 0.24
N GLY A 55 -2.84 6.57 1.57
CA GLY A 55 -4.01 6.59 2.45
C GLY A 55 -4.83 5.30 2.51
N ALA A 56 -4.36 4.18 1.93
CA ALA A 56 -5.11 2.93 1.92
C ALA A 56 -5.26 2.32 3.34
N ASN A 57 -6.39 1.66 3.58
CA ASN A 57 -6.58 0.81 4.75
C ASN A 57 -6.02 -0.59 4.43
N LEU A 58 -4.89 -0.94 5.03
CA LEU A 58 -4.21 -2.24 4.89
C LEU A 58 -4.15 -2.98 6.24
N ARG A 59 -5.05 -2.63 7.18
CA ARG A 59 -5.08 -3.26 8.49
C ARG A 59 -5.19 -4.76 8.36
N ASN A 60 -4.42 -5.50 9.14
CA ASN A 60 -4.43 -6.97 9.15
C ASN A 60 -4.20 -7.64 7.78
N ALA A 61 -3.73 -6.90 6.75
CA ALA A 61 -3.44 -7.48 5.44
C ALA A 61 -2.20 -8.38 5.52
N ASP A 62 -2.16 -9.43 4.70
CA ASP A 62 -0.96 -10.26 4.56
C ASP A 62 -0.11 -9.74 3.39
N LEU A 63 0.98 -9.06 3.71
CA LEU A 63 1.96 -8.51 2.76
C LEU A 63 3.29 -9.31 2.83
N THR A 64 3.25 -10.54 3.34
CA THR A 64 4.41 -11.42 3.44
C THR A 64 5.00 -11.65 2.05
N LEU A 65 6.32 -11.51 1.90
CA LEU A 65 7.03 -11.67 0.61
C LEU A 65 6.59 -10.73 -0.53
N THR A 66 5.75 -9.73 -0.26
CA THR A 66 5.25 -8.80 -1.28
C THR A 66 6.37 -7.87 -1.74
N ASN A 67 6.43 -7.60 -3.04
CA ASN A 67 7.31 -6.58 -3.59
C ASN A 67 6.60 -5.22 -3.59
N LEU A 68 6.99 -4.33 -2.67
CA LEU A 68 6.53 -2.94 -2.52
C LEU A 68 7.65 -1.94 -2.84
N GLU A 69 8.65 -2.35 -3.61
CA GLU A 69 9.76 -1.48 -4.01
C GLU A 69 9.22 -0.20 -4.68
N SER A 70 9.69 0.97 -4.24
CA SER A 70 9.24 2.29 -4.71
C SER A 70 7.73 2.54 -4.59
N ALA A 71 6.97 1.75 -3.83
CA ALA A 71 5.54 1.94 -3.63
C ALA A 71 5.26 3.19 -2.77
N ASN A 72 4.16 3.88 -3.07
CA ASN A 72 3.68 4.98 -2.24
C ASN A 72 2.63 4.48 -1.24
N LEU A 73 3.01 4.41 0.03
CA LEU A 73 2.17 4.04 1.17
C LEU A 73 1.84 5.24 2.06
N GLY A 74 2.17 6.46 1.63
CA GLY A 74 2.02 7.65 2.47
C GLY A 74 0.59 7.82 3.00
N GLY A 75 0.45 7.95 4.32
CA GLY A 75 -0.84 8.04 4.99
C GLY A 75 -1.61 6.72 5.15
N ALA A 76 -1.06 5.59 4.70
CA ALA A 76 -1.73 4.30 4.82
C ALA A 76 -1.75 3.78 6.27
N ASP A 77 -2.69 2.89 6.57
CA ASP A 77 -2.82 2.23 7.86
C ASP A 77 -2.48 0.74 7.73
N LEU A 78 -1.30 0.33 8.23
CA LEU A 78 -0.80 -1.05 8.21
C LEU A 78 -0.98 -1.76 9.55
N ARG A 79 -1.76 -1.23 10.51
CA ARG A 79 -1.89 -1.86 11.85
C ARG A 79 -2.25 -3.34 11.75
N GLY A 80 -1.43 -4.20 12.37
CA GLY A 80 -1.58 -5.65 12.33
C GLY A 80 -1.26 -6.32 10.98
N ALA A 81 -0.82 -5.59 9.96
CA ALA A 81 -0.40 -6.17 8.70
C ALA A 81 0.89 -7.01 8.87
N LYS A 82 0.99 -8.12 8.14
CA LYS A 82 2.21 -8.95 8.12
C LYS A 82 3.15 -8.46 7.03
N LEU A 83 4.36 -8.06 7.40
CA LEU A 83 5.39 -7.58 6.46
C LEU A 83 6.61 -8.51 6.40
N ASP A 84 6.46 -9.76 6.86
CA ASP A 84 7.54 -10.74 6.89
C ASP A 84 8.19 -10.90 5.50
N ARG A 85 9.47 -10.51 5.39
CA ARG A 85 10.23 -10.53 4.14
C ARG A 85 9.60 -9.70 2.99
N ALA A 86 8.78 -8.70 3.31
CA ALA A 86 8.32 -7.73 2.32
C ALA A 86 9.48 -6.87 1.82
N PHE A 87 9.54 -6.61 0.51
CA PHE A 87 10.55 -5.75 -0.09
C PHE A 87 10.01 -4.32 -0.15
N MET A 88 10.49 -3.42 0.71
CA MET A 88 10.01 -2.02 0.79
C MET A 88 11.12 -1.00 0.47
N ASN A 89 12.15 -1.41 -0.28
CA ASN A 89 13.23 -0.51 -0.68
C ASN A 89 12.64 0.69 -1.43
N GLU A 90 13.04 1.90 -1.06
CA GLU A 90 12.55 3.16 -1.66
C GLU A 90 11.04 3.40 -1.52
N ALA A 91 10.32 2.63 -0.70
CA ALA A 91 8.92 2.90 -0.44
C ALA A 91 8.74 4.25 0.27
N ILE A 92 7.68 4.97 -0.09
CA ILE A 92 7.31 6.23 0.56
C ILE A 92 6.34 5.88 1.69
N LEU A 93 6.81 5.98 2.93
CA LEU A 93 6.02 5.69 4.14
C LEU A 93 5.63 6.98 4.88
N CYS A 94 5.60 8.12 4.20
CA CYS A 94 5.31 9.40 4.83
C CYS A 94 3.97 9.43 5.56
N ASN A 95 3.98 9.63 6.89
CA ASN A 95 2.79 9.61 7.74
C ASN A 95 2.02 8.27 7.69
N THR A 96 2.72 7.16 7.52
CA THR A 96 2.13 5.80 7.48
C THR A 96 2.07 5.21 8.87
N ILE A 97 0.97 4.57 9.24
CA ILE A 97 0.89 3.85 10.51
C ILE A 97 1.40 2.43 10.28
N MET A 98 2.50 2.07 10.95
CA MET A 98 3.16 0.77 10.82
C MET A 98 2.42 -0.34 11.59
N PRO A 99 2.75 -1.64 11.38
CA PRO A 99 2.02 -2.74 11.99
C PRO A 99 1.89 -2.73 13.51
N ASP A 100 2.90 -2.24 14.21
CA ASP A 100 2.94 -2.05 15.67
C ASP A 100 2.27 -0.74 16.15
N GLY A 101 1.79 0.08 15.22
CA GLY A 101 1.03 1.31 15.48
C GLY A 101 1.85 2.59 15.56
N HIS A 102 3.18 2.56 15.42
CA HIS A 102 3.95 3.81 15.31
C HIS A 102 3.74 4.47 13.94
N ILE A 103 3.97 5.78 13.86
CA ILE A 103 3.89 6.53 12.61
C ILE A 103 5.28 6.65 12.01
N GLU A 104 5.43 6.21 10.77
CA GLU A 104 6.66 6.33 9.97
C GLU A 104 6.62 7.59 9.10
N TYR A 105 7.79 8.16 8.85
CA TYR A 105 7.98 9.38 8.04
C TYR A 105 9.07 9.20 6.97
N SER A 106 9.52 7.98 6.72
CA SER A 106 10.51 7.68 5.70
C SER A 106 9.98 7.92 4.28
N GLY A 107 10.86 8.34 3.38
CA GLY A 107 10.49 8.71 2.00
C GLY A 107 9.61 9.97 1.89
N CYS A 108 9.32 10.68 2.98
CA CYS A 108 8.71 12.00 2.89
C CYS A 108 9.58 12.92 2.04
N LEU A 109 8.98 13.57 1.05
CA LEU A 109 9.53 14.80 0.54
C LEU A 109 9.45 15.81 1.69
N LEU A 110 10.56 16.03 2.38
CA LEU A 110 10.89 17.35 2.92
C LEU A 110 11.78 18.03 1.87
N PRO A 111 11.23 18.64 0.80
CA PRO A 111 12.06 19.45 -0.08
C PRO A 111 12.75 20.55 0.72
N THR A 112 12.07 21.05 1.76
CA THR A 112 12.50 22.18 2.58
C THR A 112 13.65 21.86 3.52
N LEU A 113 13.66 20.75 4.26
CA LEU A 113 14.73 20.51 5.24
C LEU A 113 16.06 20.16 4.56
N LYS A 114 16.05 19.40 3.46
CA LYS A 114 17.27 19.11 2.69
C LYS A 114 17.80 20.36 1.97
N GLN A 115 16.91 21.21 1.45
CA GLN A 115 17.30 22.53 0.92
C GLN A 115 17.84 23.46 2.00
N LEU A 116 17.22 23.47 3.19
CA LEU A 116 17.65 24.31 4.32
C LEU A 116 18.99 23.83 4.88
N LEU A 117 19.20 22.52 5.07
CA LEU A 117 20.48 21.96 5.51
C LEU A 117 21.60 22.25 4.50
N ASN A 118 21.34 22.06 3.20
CA ASN A 118 22.29 22.42 2.15
C ASN A 118 22.60 23.94 2.13
N ALA A 119 21.67 24.80 2.56
CA ALA A 119 21.89 26.24 2.66
C ALA A 119 22.70 26.65 3.92
N PHE A 120 22.69 25.83 4.97
CA PHE A 120 23.50 26.05 6.17
C PHE A 120 24.92 25.46 6.08
N GLU A 121 25.14 24.39 5.32
CA GLU A 121 26.48 23.80 5.09
C GLU A 121 27.39 24.64 4.17
N GLN A 122 26.84 25.66 3.49
CA GLN A 122 27.60 26.56 2.61
C GLN A 122 28.08 27.84 3.33
N ARG A 123 28.19 27.82 4.67
CA ARG A 123 28.74 28.91 5.49
C ARG A 123 29.83 28.44 6.42
#